data_AF-A0A661MUF8-F1
#
_entry.id   AF-A0A661MUF8-F1
#
_cell.length_a   1.000
_cell.length_b   1.000
_cell.length_c   1.000
_cell.angle_alpha   90.00
_cell.angle_beta   90.00
_cell.angle_gamma   90.00
#
_symmetry.space_group_name_H-M   'P 1'
#
loop_
_entity.id
_entity.type
_entity.pdbx_description
1 polymer ?
#
loop_
_entity_poly.entity_id
_entity_poly.type
_entity_poly.pdbx_seq_one_letter_code
_entity_poly.pdbx_strand_id
1 'polypeptide(L)'
;MNNAIDKEALRVLFSELFPNGIDVDSFDAEVLCRQTDGVGASCGERLRQLAIWYCDEYVPMSLEKWALVDHLYIEAAQREPASATIHDSMGVSAFEVAQLLDDEQESQQLLAVAREAFQRALRLGPNVPNPFYGIGLTYYFYPQRTTEMAEDTVKAETWFRRALERDREFARARLYLAHCLHDRAQWQAALTEYERVDRARIAVELHPWRSSSRLDEQIAYCHLKLGHRTRALALFEAALARYESYPRTELPEDLIEFPDELVKAATTELAPELCSRMAACIRQHGWERYYAEDLVCGVSGAGG
;
A
#
# COMPACT_ATOMS: atom_id res chain seq x y z
N MET A 1 24.56 -24.56 5.90
CA MET A 1 23.82 -23.88 6.98
C MET A 1 23.30 -22.58 6.39
N ASN A 2 21.97 -22.41 6.28
CA ASN A 2 21.39 -21.13 5.86
C ASN A 2 21.61 -20.13 7.00
N ASN A 3 22.70 -19.36 6.94
CA ASN A 3 22.79 -18.13 7.72
C ASN A 3 21.75 -17.19 7.13
N ALA A 4 20.59 -17.11 7.78
CA ALA A 4 19.67 -16.01 7.53
C ALA A 4 20.46 -14.72 7.75
N ILE A 5 20.42 -13.85 6.75
CA ILE A 5 21.05 -12.54 6.82
C ILE A 5 20.44 -11.77 7.97
N ASP A 6 21.30 -11.28 8.85
CA ASP A 6 20.89 -10.31 9.85
C ASP A 6 20.69 -8.96 9.14
N LYS A 7 19.43 -8.69 8.77
CA LYS A 7 19.05 -7.46 8.07
C LYS A 7 19.37 -6.22 8.90
N GLU A 8 19.24 -6.31 10.22
CA GLU A 8 19.52 -5.18 11.11
C GLU A 8 21.02 -4.89 11.13
N ALA A 9 21.85 -5.93 11.21
CA ALA A 9 23.30 -5.78 11.10
C ALA A 9 23.73 -5.17 9.76
N LEU A 10 23.08 -5.54 8.64
CA LEU A 10 23.34 -4.92 7.34
C LEU A 10 22.93 -3.45 7.30
N ARG A 11 21.77 -3.08 7.87
CA ARG A 11 21.34 -1.67 7.93
C ARG A 11 22.36 -0.82 8.70
N VAL A 12 22.77 -1.26 9.89
CA VAL A 12 23.79 -0.57 10.70
C VAL A 12 25.09 -0.41 9.91
N LEU A 13 25.55 -1.48 9.26
CA LEU A 13 26.76 -1.44 8.45
C LEU A 13 26.65 -0.46 7.27
N PHE A 14 25.53 -0.43 6.56
CA PHE A 14 25.35 0.51 5.45
C PHE A 14 25.35 1.95 5.93
N SER A 15 24.71 2.24 7.06
CA SER A 15 24.78 3.58 7.67
C SER A 15 26.20 3.98 8.08
N GLU A 16 27.03 3.03 8.52
CA GLU A 16 28.45 3.28 8.83
C GLU A 16 29.31 3.47 7.58
N LEU A 17 29.05 2.71 6.52
CA LEU A 17 29.78 2.80 5.25
C LEU A 17 29.41 4.06 4.46
N PHE A 18 28.16 4.50 4.56
CA PHE A 18 27.58 5.60 3.79
C PHE A 18 26.94 6.66 4.70
N PRO A 19 27.70 7.27 5.64
CA PRO A 19 27.14 8.20 6.63
C PRO A 19 26.60 9.49 6.00
N ASN A 20 27.03 9.80 4.77
CA ASN A 20 26.56 10.96 4.00
C ASN A 20 25.79 10.52 2.73
N GLY A 21 25.37 9.25 2.67
CA GLY A 21 24.78 8.65 1.48
C GLY A 21 25.80 8.09 0.49
N ILE A 22 25.25 7.55 -0.59
CA ILE A 22 26.02 6.94 -1.67
C ILE A 22 26.22 7.98 -2.76
N ASP A 23 27.48 8.27 -3.08
CA ASP A 23 27.85 9.05 -4.26
C ASP A 23 27.83 8.13 -5.49
N VAL A 24 26.91 8.39 -6.40
CA VAL A 24 26.66 7.56 -7.59
C VAL A 24 27.89 7.50 -8.50
N ASP A 25 28.61 8.60 -8.63
CA ASP A 25 29.75 8.71 -9.56
C ASP A 25 30.98 7.93 -9.06
N SER A 26 31.08 7.71 -7.75
CA SER A 26 32.20 7.02 -7.11
C SER A 26 31.86 5.65 -6.53
N PHE A 27 30.59 5.23 -6.61
CA PHE A 27 30.15 3.93 -6.10
C PHE A 27 30.75 2.77 -6.92
N ASP A 28 31.35 1.81 -6.23
CA ASP A 28 31.92 0.59 -6.82
C ASP A 28 31.36 -0.65 -6.10
N ALA A 29 30.54 -1.42 -6.81
CA ALA A 29 29.91 -2.64 -6.32
C ALA A 29 30.95 -3.70 -5.89
N GLU A 30 32.10 -3.79 -6.55
CA GLU A 30 33.17 -4.73 -6.18
C GLU A 30 33.86 -4.32 -4.89
N VAL A 31 34.07 -3.02 -4.66
CA VAL A 31 34.60 -2.51 -3.39
C VAL A 31 33.63 -2.82 -2.25
N LEU A 32 32.34 -2.53 -2.43
CA LEU A 32 31.32 -2.85 -1.44
C LEU A 32 31.32 -4.35 -1.14
N CYS A 33 31.32 -5.19 -2.16
CA CYS A 33 31.23 -6.63 -1.96
C CYS A 33 32.44 -7.22 -1.24
N ARG A 34 33.64 -6.68 -1.46
CA ARG A 34 34.84 -7.04 -0.68
C ARG A 34 34.76 -6.55 0.76
N GLN A 35 34.31 -5.32 0.99
CA GLN A 35 34.19 -4.75 2.36
C GLN A 35 33.14 -5.47 3.21
N THR A 36 32.11 -6.03 2.56
CA THR A 36 30.96 -6.66 3.22
C THR A 36 30.98 -8.19 3.17
N ASP A 37 32.08 -8.81 2.74
CA ASP A 37 32.16 -10.28 2.54
C ASP A 37 31.94 -11.08 3.83
N GLY A 38 32.27 -10.50 4.99
CA GLY A 38 32.13 -11.13 6.30
C GLY A 38 30.69 -11.18 6.86
N VAL A 39 29.72 -10.51 6.22
CA VAL A 39 28.36 -10.33 6.76
C VAL A 39 27.42 -11.50 6.41
N GLY A 40 27.92 -12.48 5.65
CA GLY A 40 27.11 -13.51 5.04
C GLY A 40 26.38 -12.99 3.79
N ALA A 41 25.55 -13.86 3.19
CA ALA A 41 24.96 -13.67 1.86
C ALA A 41 25.95 -13.71 0.69
N SER A 42 25.40 -13.80 -0.51
CA SER A 42 26.08 -13.49 -1.76
C SER A 42 26.17 -11.98 -1.98
N CYS A 43 27.12 -11.54 -2.80
CA CYS A 43 27.28 -10.14 -3.18
C CYS A 43 26.01 -9.56 -3.83
N GLY A 44 25.30 -10.32 -4.68
CA GLY A 44 24.06 -9.86 -5.31
C GLY A 44 22.95 -9.58 -4.28
N GLU A 45 22.79 -10.46 -3.29
CA GLU A 45 21.87 -10.25 -2.18
C GLU A 45 22.25 -9.03 -1.33
N ARG A 46 23.55 -8.77 -1.07
CA ARG A 46 23.97 -7.55 -0.35
C ARG A 46 23.67 -6.27 -1.15
N LEU A 47 23.89 -6.29 -2.46
CA LEU A 47 23.52 -5.18 -3.34
C LEU A 47 22.00 -4.95 -3.37
N ARG A 48 21.21 -6.02 -3.37
CA ARG A 48 19.74 -5.96 -3.22
C ARG A 48 19.34 -5.30 -1.90
N GLN A 49 19.96 -5.69 -0.79
CA GLN A 49 19.69 -5.08 0.53
C GLN A 49 20.10 -3.60 0.57
N LEU A 50 21.23 -3.24 -0.05
CA LEU A 50 21.66 -1.85 -0.15
C LEU A 50 20.65 -0.99 -0.92
N ALA A 51 20.10 -1.51 -2.02
CA ALA A 51 19.06 -0.83 -2.79
C ALA A 51 17.80 -0.57 -1.95
N ILE A 52 17.35 -1.58 -1.19
CA ILE A 52 16.19 -1.44 -0.27
C ILE A 52 16.49 -0.40 0.81
N TRP A 53 17.64 -0.51 1.47
CA TRP A 53 18.05 0.45 2.50
C TRP A 53 18.09 1.88 1.96
N TYR A 54 18.64 2.08 0.76
CA TYR A 54 18.70 3.40 0.14
C TYR A 54 17.30 3.98 -0.13
N CYS A 55 16.33 3.14 -0.53
CA CYS A 55 14.94 3.56 -0.66
C CYS A 55 14.32 4.02 0.66
N ASP A 56 14.60 3.32 1.76
CA ASP A 56 14.05 3.65 3.07
C ASP A 56 14.65 4.93 3.67
N GLU A 57 15.97 5.13 3.53
CA GLU A 57 16.67 6.25 4.18
C GLU A 57 16.48 7.60 3.43
N TYR A 58 16.30 7.58 2.11
CA TYR A 58 16.35 8.79 1.28
C TYR A 58 15.00 9.23 0.72
N VAL A 59 14.01 9.38 1.60
CA VAL A 59 12.70 9.99 1.30
C VAL A 59 12.77 11.53 1.49
N PRO A 60 12.21 12.36 0.57
CA PRO A 60 11.57 11.97 -0.68
C PRO A 60 12.58 11.53 -1.74
N MET A 61 12.19 10.47 -2.45
CA MET A 61 12.91 9.91 -3.58
C MET A 61 12.54 10.69 -4.86
N SER A 62 13.49 10.87 -5.77
CA SER A 62 13.28 11.42 -7.12
C SER A 62 13.71 10.40 -8.17
N LEU A 63 13.34 10.58 -9.44
CA LEU A 63 13.86 9.72 -10.52
C LEU A 63 15.39 9.74 -10.63
N GLU A 64 16.02 10.88 -10.33
CA GLU A 64 17.48 10.98 -10.31
C GLU A 64 18.09 10.04 -9.27
N LYS A 65 17.55 10.02 -8.05
CA LYS A 65 18.00 9.10 -7.00
C LYS A 65 17.63 7.64 -7.31
N TRP A 66 16.52 7.41 -8.01
CA TRP A 66 16.15 6.08 -8.48
C TRP A 66 17.20 5.47 -9.41
N ALA A 67 17.93 6.27 -10.19
CA ALA A 67 18.96 5.75 -11.10
C ALA A 67 20.04 4.93 -10.37
N LEU A 68 20.40 5.32 -9.15
CA LEU A 68 21.32 4.52 -8.32
C LEU A 68 20.66 3.21 -7.87
N VAL A 69 19.41 3.27 -7.40
CA VAL A 69 18.66 2.08 -6.97
C VAL A 69 18.52 1.08 -8.11
N ASP A 70 18.20 1.57 -9.32
CA ASP A 70 18.13 0.76 -10.54
C ASP A 70 19.49 0.12 -10.86
N HIS A 71 20.58 0.90 -10.79
CA HIS A 71 21.93 0.39 -10.98
C HIS A 71 22.28 -0.72 -9.98
N LEU A 72 21.98 -0.53 -8.69
CA LEU A 72 22.21 -1.55 -7.65
C LEU A 72 21.44 -2.84 -7.94
N TYR A 73 20.19 -2.75 -8.36
CA TYR A 73 19.40 -3.93 -8.74
C TYR A 73 19.91 -4.63 -10.00
N ILE A 74 20.37 -3.86 -11.00
CA ILE A 74 20.99 -4.41 -12.22
C ILE A 74 22.28 -5.17 -11.86
N GLU A 75 23.16 -4.56 -11.07
CA GLU A 75 24.41 -5.18 -10.61
C GLU A 75 24.15 -6.43 -9.75
N ALA A 76 23.12 -6.39 -8.90
CA ALA A 76 22.68 -7.54 -8.13
C ALA A 76 22.21 -8.68 -9.05
N ALA A 77 21.35 -8.38 -10.03
CA ALA A 77 20.80 -9.36 -10.96
C ALA A 77 21.87 -9.95 -11.90
N GLN A 78 22.90 -9.19 -12.28
CA GLN A 78 24.03 -9.72 -13.06
C GLN A 78 24.83 -10.78 -12.28
N ARG A 79 24.97 -10.60 -10.97
CA ARG A 79 25.69 -11.54 -10.10
C ARG A 79 24.86 -12.76 -9.74
N GLU A 80 23.54 -12.60 -9.67
CA GLU A 80 22.60 -13.68 -9.40
C GLU A 80 21.44 -13.73 -10.41
N PRO A 81 21.70 -14.12 -11.68
CA PRO A 81 20.70 -14.02 -12.75
C PRO A 81 19.45 -14.89 -12.57
N ALA A 82 19.53 -15.90 -11.71
CA ALA A 82 18.43 -16.80 -11.40
C ALA A 82 17.57 -16.35 -10.21
N SER A 83 17.92 -15.24 -9.54
CA SER A 83 17.24 -14.80 -8.33
C SER A 83 15.94 -14.05 -8.65
N ALA A 84 14.80 -14.73 -8.50
CA ALA A 84 13.48 -14.10 -8.56
C ALA A 84 13.31 -13.01 -7.49
N THR A 85 13.95 -13.17 -6.32
CA THR A 85 13.83 -12.26 -5.18
C THR A 85 14.43 -10.87 -5.46
N ILE A 86 15.51 -10.79 -6.25
CA ILE A 86 16.08 -9.51 -6.68
C ILE A 86 15.04 -8.72 -7.49
N HIS A 87 14.43 -9.37 -8.48
CA HIS A 87 13.42 -8.72 -9.31
C HIS A 87 12.10 -8.44 -8.58
N ASP A 88 11.69 -9.29 -7.63
CA ASP A 88 10.54 -9.01 -6.77
C ASP A 88 10.78 -7.77 -5.92
N SER A 89 11.98 -7.65 -5.32
CA SER A 89 12.36 -6.49 -4.50
C SER A 89 12.45 -5.21 -5.33
N MET A 90 13.05 -5.28 -6.52
CA MET A 90 13.07 -4.16 -7.47
C MET A 90 11.66 -3.70 -7.81
N GLY A 91 10.74 -4.64 -8.03
CA GLY A 91 9.33 -4.33 -8.29
C GLY A 91 8.66 -3.60 -7.13
N VAL A 92 8.90 -4.07 -5.90
CA VAL A 92 8.38 -3.43 -4.67
C VAL A 92 8.95 -2.02 -4.52
N SER A 93 10.28 -1.84 -4.57
CA SER A 93 10.90 -0.53 -4.43
C SER A 93 10.43 0.46 -5.50
N ALA A 94 10.33 0.02 -6.77
CA ALA A 94 9.85 0.87 -7.85
C ALA A 94 8.39 1.30 -7.64
N PHE A 95 7.53 0.37 -7.21
CA PHE A 95 6.14 0.68 -6.90
C PHE A 95 6.02 1.67 -5.75
N GLU A 96 6.73 1.44 -4.64
CA GLU A 96 6.69 2.30 -3.46
C GLU A 96 7.18 3.72 -3.78
N VAL A 97 8.30 3.84 -4.49
CA VAL A 97 8.79 5.16 -4.94
C VAL A 97 7.77 5.83 -5.87
N ALA A 98 7.15 5.11 -6.80
CA ALA A 98 6.14 5.67 -7.68
C ALA A 98 4.94 6.29 -6.92
N GLN A 99 4.58 5.72 -5.76
CA GLN A 99 3.47 6.26 -4.93
C GLN A 99 3.84 7.55 -4.20
N LEU A 100 5.14 7.87 -4.08
CA LEU A 100 5.64 9.05 -3.37
C LEU A 100 6.01 10.20 -4.31
N LEU A 101 6.00 9.96 -5.63
CA LEU A 101 6.30 11.00 -6.62
C LEU A 101 5.08 11.87 -6.87
N ASP A 102 5.28 13.18 -6.80
CA ASP A 102 4.26 14.18 -7.17
C ASP A 102 4.06 14.27 -8.70
N ASP A 103 5.11 13.99 -9.48
CA ASP A 103 5.04 14.03 -10.94
C ASP A 103 4.40 12.73 -11.49
N GLU A 104 3.26 12.89 -12.15
CA GLU A 104 2.48 11.78 -12.70
C GLU A 104 3.25 11.00 -13.78
N GLN A 105 4.02 11.70 -14.62
CA GLN A 105 4.77 11.06 -15.69
C GLN A 105 5.92 10.23 -15.12
N GLU A 106 6.63 10.75 -14.11
CA GLU A 106 7.68 10.02 -13.41
C GLU A 106 7.10 8.81 -12.65
N SER A 107 5.97 8.99 -11.96
CA SER A 107 5.26 7.90 -11.30
C SER A 107 4.88 6.78 -12.29
N GLN A 108 4.34 7.13 -13.46
CA GLN A 108 3.99 6.17 -14.50
C GLN A 108 5.21 5.40 -15.03
N GLN A 109 6.35 6.07 -15.19
CA GLN A 109 7.60 5.41 -15.60
C GLN A 109 8.02 4.37 -14.56
N LEU A 110 7.99 4.71 -13.27
CA LEU A 110 8.33 3.75 -12.22
C LEU A 110 7.31 2.63 -12.06
N LEU A 111 6.01 2.87 -12.26
CA LEU A 111 5.01 1.81 -12.31
C LEU A 111 5.28 0.84 -13.47
N ALA A 112 5.78 1.31 -14.61
CA ALA A 112 6.22 0.45 -15.70
C ALA A 112 7.45 -0.38 -15.32
N VAL A 113 8.46 0.22 -14.69
CA VAL A 113 9.63 -0.49 -14.14
C VAL A 113 9.20 -1.57 -13.15
N ALA A 114 8.29 -1.24 -12.23
CA ALA A 114 7.75 -2.17 -11.24
C ALA A 114 7.09 -3.38 -11.91
N ARG A 115 6.21 -3.15 -12.89
CA ARG A 115 5.56 -4.21 -13.66
C ARG A 115 6.56 -5.11 -14.35
N GLU A 116 7.53 -4.55 -15.03
CA GLU A 116 8.54 -5.34 -15.71
C GLU A 116 9.33 -6.20 -14.74
N ALA A 117 9.78 -5.61 -13.61
CA ALA A 117 10.52 -6.32 -12.57
C ALA A 117 9.71 -7.50 -12.00
N PHE A 118 8.45 -7.30 -11.62
CA PHE A 118 7.58 -8.40 -11.18
C PHE A 118 7.39 -9.46 -12.27
N GLN A 119 7.27 -9.08 -13.55
CA GLN A 119 7.21 -10.04 -14.64
C GLN A 119 8.52 -10.83 -14.79
N ARG A 120 9.69 -10.21 -14.58
CA ARG A 120 10.98 -10.93 -14.52
C ARG A 120 10.98 -11.92 -13.35
N ALA A 121 10.53 -11.50 -12.17
CA ALA A 121 10.41 -12.35 -10.99
C ALA A 121 9.52 -13.57 -11.24
N LEU A 122 8.36 -13.39 -11.90
CA LEU A 122 7.47 -14.49 -12.26
C LEU A 122 8.06 -15.48 -13.28
N ARG A 123 8.89 -14.99 -14.22
CA ARG A 123 9.57 -15.89 -15.16
C ARG A 123 10.57 -16.80 -14.45
N LEU A 124 11.24 -16.30 -13.42
CA LEU A 124 12.24 -17.04 -12.63
C LEU A 124 11.60 -17.87 -11.50
N GLY A 125 10.49 -17.40 -10.94
CA GLY A 125 9.76 -18.02 -9.82
C GLY A 125 8.24 -17.96 -10.02
N PRO A 126 7.65 -18.82 -10.85
CA PRO A 126 6.24 -18.70 -11.28
C PRO A 126 5.20 -19.04 -10.21
N ASN A 127 5.64 -19.50 -9.04
CA ASN A 127 4.77 -19.95 -7.95
C ASN A 127 4.77 -19.01 -6.74
N VAL A 128 5.51 -17.91 -6.78
CA VAL A 128 5.55 -16.92 -5.70
C VAL A 128 4.32 -16.00 -5.83
N PRO A 129 3.50 -15.82 -4.79
CA PRO A 129 2.28 -15.01 -4.88
C PRO A 129 2.57 -13.49 -4.95
N ASN A 130 3.67 -13.02 -4.34
CA ASN A 130 3.99 -11.59 -4.22
C ASN A 130 4.06 -10.85 -5.56
N PRO A 131 4.76 -11.34 -6.60
CA PRO A 131 4.81 -10.63 -7.89
C PRO A 131 3.44 -10.51 -8.58
N PHE A 132 2.54 -11.49 -8.42
CA PHE A 132 1.17 -11.38 -8.94
C PHE A 132 0.42 -10.23 -8.25
N TYR A 133 0.54 -10.16 -6.91
CA TYR A 133 -0.02 -9.07 -6.13
C TYR A 133 0.58 -7.71 -6.51
N GLY A 134 1.91 -7.63 -6.66
CA GLY A 134 2.63 -6.41 -7.07
C GLY A 134 2.16 -5.89 -8.43
N ILE A 135 2.03 -6.76 -9.44
CA ILE A 135 1.46 -6.36 -10.73
C ILE A 135 0.01 -5.87 -10.56
N GLY A 136 -0.80 -6.55 -9.73
CA GLY A 136 -2.16 -6.09 -9.42
C GLY A 136 -2.19 -4.66 -8.87
N LEU A 137 -1.31 -4.33 -7.92
CA LEU A 137 -1.19 -2.98 -7.37
C LEU A 137 -0.80 -1.96 -8.44
N THR A 138 0.14 -2.29 -9.32
CA THR A 138 0.55 -1.35 -10.38
C THR A 138 -0.56 -1.00 -11.36
N TYR A 139 -1.58 -1.84 -11.53
CA TYR A 139 -2.78 -1.52 -12.30
C TYR A 139 -3.82 -0.80 -11.45
N TYR A 140 -3.99 -1.21 -10.18
CA TYR A 140 -4.93 -0.58 -9.26
C TYR A 140 -4.60 0.90 -9.00
N PHE A 141 -3.31 1.22 -8.91
CA PHE A 141 -2.80 2.58 -8.70
C PHE A 141 -2.35 3.27 -10.00
N TYR A 142 -2.54 2.65 -11.18
CA TYR A 142 -2.29 3.29 -12.50
C TYR A 142 -3.32 4.41 -12.73
N PRO A 143 -2.94 5.53 -13.37
CA PRO A 143 -3.26 6.88 -12.94
C PRO A 143 -4.74 7.06 -12.58
N GLN A 144 -4.94 7.50 -11.34
CA GLN A 144 -6.20 7.75 -10.66
C GLN A 144 -7.10 8.83 -11.32
N ARG A 145 -6.91 9.21 -12.60
CA ARG A 145 -7.54 10.39 -13.21
C ARG A 145 -7.86 10.31 -14.71
N THR A 146 -8.08 9.12 -15.29
CA THR A 146 -8.66 9.04 -16.65
C THR A 146 -9.96 8.23 -16.67
N THR A 147 -10.78 8.44 -17.69
CA THR A 147 -12.03 7.70 -17.96
C THR A 147 -11.84 6.19 -18.21
N GLU A 148 -10.59 5.69 -18.22
CA GLU A 148 -10.22 4.29 -18.50
C GLU A 148 -10.18 3.40 -17.24
N MET A 149 -10.53 3.94 -16.05
CA MET A 149 -10.53 3.24 -14.76
C MET A 149 -11.15 1.84 -14.76
N ALA A 150 -12.16 1.61 -15.61
CA ALA A 150 -12.84 0.32 -15.69
C ALA A 150 -11.93 -0.81 -16.20
N GLU A 151 -11.03 -0.53 -17.16
CA GLU A 151 -10.18 -1.58 -17.75
C GLU A 151 -9.04 -1.97 -16.80
N ASP A 152 -8.38 -0.99 -16.21
CA ASP A 152 -7.25 -1.26 -15.31
C ASP A 152 -7.70 -1.89 -13.99
N THR A 153 -8.88 -1.55 -13.49
CA THR A 153 -9.47 -2.26 -12.34
C THR A 153 -9.75 -3.74 -12.66
N VAL A 154 -10.17 -4.06 -13.89
CA VAL A 154 -10.35 -5.47 -14.34
C VAL A 154 -9.00 -6.19 -14.41
N LYS A 155 -7.94 -5.52 -14.90
CA LYS A 155 -6.59 -6.08 -14.93
C LYS A 155 -6.09 -6.34 -13.51
N ALA A 156 -6.24 -5.37 -12.60
CA ALA A 156 -5.88 -5.49 -11.19
C ALA A 156 -6.59 -6.69 -10.54
N GLU A 157 -7.92 -6.78 -10.69
CA GLU A 157 -8.74 -7.90 -10.21
C GLU A 157 -8.20 -9.26 -10.69
N THR A 158 -7.85 -9.35 -11.98
CA THR A 158 -7.29 -10.57 -12.57
C THR A 158 -5.98 -10.97 -11.90
N TRP A 159 -5.08 -10.01 -11.67
CA TRP A 159 -3.80 -10.27 -11.02
C TRP A 159 -3.93 -10.64 -9.55
N PHE A 160 -4.83 -10.00 -8.80
CA PHE A 160 -5.11 -10.37 -7.41
C PHE A 160 -5.70 -11.79 -7.30
N ARG A 161 -6.58 -12.19 -8.22
CA ARG A 161 -7.06 -13.58 -8.29
C ARG A 161 -5.92 -14.57 -8.52
N ARG A 162 -4.98 -14.25 -9.42
CA ARG A 162 -3.80 -15.10 -9.66
C ARG A 162 -2.90 -15.21 -8.45
N ALA A 163 -2.76 -14.14 -7.65
CA ALA A 163 -2.05 -14.21 -6.38
C ALA A 163 -2.75 -15.19 -5.41
N LEU A 164 -4.09 -15.12 -5.31
CA LEU A 164 -4.91 -15.99 -4.46
C LEU A 164 -5.00 -17.45 -4.95
N GLU A 165 -4.80 -17.69 -6.25
CA GLU A 165 -4.64 -19.04 -6.79
C GLU A 165 -3.36 -19.71 -6.26
N ARG A 166 -2.32 -18.91 -5.96
CA ARG A 166 -1.04 -19.43 -5.45
C ARG A 166 -1.02 -19.50 -3.93
N ASP A 167 -1.60 -18.50 -3.27
CA ASP A 167 -1.78 -18.49 -1.83
C ASP A 167 -3.18 -17.98 -1.49
N ARG A 168 -4.06 -18.92 -1.11
CA ARG A 168 -5.46 -18.61 -0.74
C ARG A 168 -5.55 -17.78 0.55
N GLU A 169 -4.51 -17.77 1.38
CA GLU A 169 -4.48 -17.01 2.64
C GLU A 169 -3.75 -15.67 2.49
N PHE A 170 -3.44 -15.26 1.26
CA PHE A 170 -2.81 -13.97 1.00
C PHE A 170 -3.77 -12.82 1.24
N ALA A 171 -3.81 -12.36 2.49
CA ALA A 171 -4.80 -11.41 2.98
C ALA A 171 -4.80 -10.09 2.21
N ARG A 172 -3.62 -9.54 1.86
CA ARG A 172 -3.52 -8.30 1.06
C ARG A 172 -4.09 -8.45 -0.34
N ALA A 173 -3.78 -9.53 -1.04
CA ALA A 173 -4.36 -9.80 -2.36
C ALA A 173 -5.89 -9.92 -2.29
N ARG A 174 -6.42 -10.51 -1.22
CA ARG A 174 -7.87 -10.60 -1.00
C ARG A 174 -8.50 -9.23 -0.73
N LEU A 175 -7.87 -8.41 0.11
CA LEU A 175 -8.33 -7.06 0.39
C LEU A 175 -8.43 -6.22 -0.88
N TYR A 176 -7.38 -6.21 -1.70
CA TYR A 176 -7.40 -5.44 -2.95
C TYR A 176 -8.29 -6.04 -4.04
N LEU A 177 -8.50 -7.36 -4.05
CA LEU A 177 -9.55 -7.96 -4.87
C LEU A 177 -10.93 -7.39 -4.48
N ALA A 178 -11.21 -7.31 -3.18
CA ALA A 178 -12.45 -6.72 -2.69
C ALA A 178 -12.56 -5.23 -3.04
N HIS A 179 -11.47 -4.45 -2.96
CA HIS A 179 -11.43 -3.07 -3.46
C HIS A 179 -11.80 -2.98 -4.94
N CYS A 180 -11.21 -3.81 -5.82
CA CYS A 180 -11.56 -3.79 -7.25
C CYS A 180 -13.05 -4.06 -7.50
N LEU A 181 -13.63 -4.99 -6.76
CA LEU A 181 -15.07 -5.31 -6.86
C LEU A 181 -15.93 -4.16 -6.32
N HIS A 182 -15.47 -3.51 -5.24
CA HIS A 182 -16.11 -2.35 -4.61
C HIS A 182 -16.14 -1.14 -5.55
N ASP A 183 -15.02 -0.80 -6.16
CA ASP A 183 -14.87 0.32 -7.10
C ASP A 183 -15.74 0.13 -8.35
N ARG A 184 -16.00 -1.14 -8.72
CA ARG A 184 -16.90 -1.53 -9.81
C ARG A 184 -18.37 -1.68 -9.38
N ALA A 185 -18.72 -1.27 -8.16
CA ALA A 185 -20.05 -1.38 -7.59
C ALA A 185 -20.62 -2.81 -7.53
N GLN A 186 -19.77 -3.83 -7.52
CA GLN A 186 -20.16 -5.24 -7.35
C GLN A 186 -20.30 -5.58 -5.86
N TRP A 187 -21.22 -4.89 -5.18
CA TRP A 187 -21.30 -4.83 -3.72
C TRP A 187 -21.36 -6.20 -3.03
N GLN A 188 -22.14 -7.15 -3.56
CA GLN A 188 -22.27 -8.48 -2.98
C GLN A 188 -20.97 -9.30 -3.12
N ALA A 189 -20.27 -9.17 -4.25
CA ALA A 189 -19.00 -9.85 -4.48
C ALA A 189 -17.89 -9.22 -3.62
N ALA A 190 -17.84 -7.89 -3.56
CA ALA A 190 -16.92 -7.15 -2.69
C ALA A 190 -17.10 -7.55 -1.22
N LEU A 191 -18.34 -7.54 -0.71
CA LEU A 191 -18.66 -7.96 0.65
C LEU A 191 -18.16 -9.37 0.95
N THR A 192 -18.42 -10.32 0.04
CA THR A 192 -17.98 -11.72 0.18
C THR A 192 -16.45 -11.82 0.32
N GLU A 193 -15.69 -11.02 -0.44
CA GLU A 193 -14.23 -11.04 -0.35
C GLU A 193 -13.70 -10.30 0.87
N TYR A 194 -14.30 -9.16 1.25
CA TYR A 194 -13.95 -8.46 2.50
C TYR A 194 -14.16 -9.32 3.74
N GLU A 195 -15.27 -10.05 3.84
CA GLU A 195 -15.56 -10.94 4.97
C GLU A 195 -14.57 -12.10 5.10
N ARG A 196 -13.87 -12.43 4.01
CA ARG A 196 -12.85 -13.48 3.96
C ARG A 196 -11.44 -12.98 4.21
N VAL A 197 -11.23 -11.66 4.36
CA VAL A 197 -9.92 -11.09 4.70
C VAL A 197 -9.52 -11.53 6.11
N ASP A 198 -8.33 -12.15 6.23
CA ASP A 198 -7.75 -12.47 7.53
C ASP A 198 -7.30 -11.18 8.23
N ARG A 199 -8.13 -10.75 9.18
CA ARG A 199 -7.93 -9.52 9.96
C ARG A 199 -6.68 -9.59 10.85
N ALA A 200 -6.37 -10.76 11.41
CA ALA A 200 -5.20 -10.91 12.26
C ALA A 200 -3.92 -10.73 11.44
N ARG A 201 -3.91 -11.29 10.23
CA ARG A 201 -2.78 -11.13 9.30
C ARG A 201 -2.62 -9.70 8.80
N ILE A 202 -3.71 -9.05 8.39
CA ILE A 202 -3.65 -7.64 7.96
C ILE A 202 -3.23 -6.72 9.12
N ALA A 203 -3.64 -6.99 10.36
CA ALA A 203 -3.25 -6.18 11.51
C ALA A 203 -1.75 -6.25 11.85
N VAL A 204 -1.06 -7.32 11.45
CA VAL A 204 0.41 -7.42 11.56
C VAL A 204 1.11 -6.65 10.43
N GLU A 205 0.48 -6.59 9.26
CA GLU A 205 1.08 -6.01 8.05
C GLU A 205 0.74 -4.51 7.86
N LEU A 206 -0.37 -4.04 8.42
CA LEU A 206 -0.86 -2.66 8.31
C LEU A 206 -1.16 -2.07 9.69
N HIS A 207 -1.08 -0.75 9.81
CA HIS A 207 -1.47 -0.06 11.04
C HIS A 207 -2.92 -0.41 11.44
N PRO A 208 -3.22 -0.61 12.75
CA PRO A 208 -4.54 -0.97 13.26
C PRO A 208 -5.75 -0.19 12.72
N TRP A 209 -5.58 1.08 12.35
CA TRP A 209 -6.64 1.91 11.78
C TRP A 209 -6.95 1.50 10.33
N ARG A 210 -5.94 1.22 9.50
CA ARG A 210 -6.11 0.71 8.13
C ARG A 210 -6.67 -0.71 8.13
N SER A 211 -6.21 -1.57 9.05
CA SER A 211 -6.62 -2.98 9.08
C SER A 211 -8.04 -3.18 9.59
N SER A 212 -8.46 -2.41 10.60
CA SER A 212 -9.71 -2.63 11.32
C SER A 212 -10.78 -1.59 11.01
N SER A 213 -10.44 -0.30 10.97
CA SER A 213 -11.43 0.75 10.72
C SER A 213 -11.82 0.81 9.26
N ARG A 214 -10.84 0.94 8.38
CA ARG A 214 -11.11 1.04 6.94
C ARG A 214 -11.82 -0.18 6.37
N LEU A 215 -11.43 -1.39 6.79
CA LEU A 215 -12.09 -2.62 6.37
C LEU A 215 -13.55 -2.69 6.85
N ASP A 216 -13.84 -2.33 8.11
CA ASP A 216 -15.20 -2.34 8.63
C ASP A 216 -16.10 -1.31 7.94
N GLU A 217 -15.54 -0.16 7.57
CA GLU A 217 -16.24 0.88 6.82
C GLU A 217 -16.59 0.45 5.40
N GLN A 218 -15.66 -0.21 4.70
CA GLN A 218 -15.93 -0.76 3.36
C GLN A 218 -16.98 -1.86 3.40
N ILE A 219 -16.95 -2.72 4.42
CA ILE A 219 -17.99 -3.73 4.67
C ILE A 219 -19.33 -3.03 4.97
N ALA A 220 -19.33 -2.01 5.82
CA ALA A 220 -20.52 -1.21 6.15
C ALA A 220 -21.13 -0.57 4.91
N TYR A 221 -20.29 0.00 4.05
CA TYR A 221 -20.72 0.62 2.80
C TYR A 221 -21.32 -0.42 1.85
N CYS A 222 -20.71 -1.59 1.69
CA CYS A 222 -21.31 -2.68 0.92
C CYS A 222 -22.68 -3.09 1.47
N HIS A 223 -22.83 -3.22 2.79
CA HIS A 223 -24.14 -3.47 3.42
C HIS A 223 -25.15 -2.36 3.11
N LEU A 224 -24.72 -1.10 3.15
CA LEU A 224 -25.59 0.04 2.85
C LEU A 224 -26.08 -0.01 1.40
N LYS A 225 -25.20 -0.27 0.43
CA LYS A 225 -25.56 -0.37 -0.99
C LYS A 225 -26.44 -1.58 -1.31
N LEU A 226 -26.36 -2.64 -0.50
CA LEU A 226 -27.23 -3.81 -0.58
C LEU A 226 -28.58 -3.63 0.14
N GLY A 227 -28.83 -2.47 0.78
CA GLY A 227 -30.06 -2.20 1.53
C GLY A 227 -30.09 -2.77 2.95
N HIS A 228 -28.98 -3.34 3.43
CA HIS A 228 -28.83 -3.85 4.80
C HIS A 228 -28.58 -2.72 5.81
N ARG A 229 -29.49 -1.73 5.87
CA ARG A 229 -29.32 -0.47 6.61
C ARG A 229 -28.90 -0.67 8.07
N THR A 230 -29.58 -1.53 8.81
CA THR A 230 -29.29 -1.77 10.23
C THR A 230 -27.87 -2.28 10.44
N ARG A 231 -27.40 -3.18 9.57
CA ARG A 231 -26.04 -3.73 9.66
C ARG A 231 -25.00 -2.69 9.28
N ALA A 232 -25.24 -1.92 8.22
CA ALA A 232 -24.38 -0.83 7.81
C ALA A 232 -24.21 0.21 8.92
N LEU A 233 -25.33 0.68 9.50
CA LEU A 233 -25.32 1.65 10.58
C LEU A 233 -24.51 1.17 11.78
N ALA A 234 -24.75 -0.06 12.25
CA ALA A 234 -24.03 -0.62 13.38
C ALA A 234 -22.50 -0.69 13.14
N LEU A 235 -22.07 -1.00 11.91
CA LEU A 235 -20.65 -1.04 11.56
C LEU A 235 -20.04 0.36 11.48
N PHE A 236 -20.74 1.33 10.89
CA PHE A 236 -20.27 2.72 10.87
C PHE A 236 -20.19 3.34 12.26
N GLU A 237 -21.16 3.06 13.13
CA GLU A 237 -21.15 3.49 14.53
C GLU A 237 -19.97 2.89 15.32
N ALA A 238 -19.64 1.62 15.06
CA ALA A 238 -18.48 0.97 15.63
C ALA A 238 -17.17 1.58 15.10
N ALA A 239 -17.13 1.97 13.82
CA ALA A 239 -15.99 2.66 13.24
C ALA A 239 -15.78 4.05 13.85
N LEU A 240 -16.84 4.85 13.96
CA LEU A 240 -16.81 6.14 14.64
C LEU A 240 -16.38 6.02 16.10
N ALA A 241 -16.88 5.02 16.84
CA ALA A 241 -16.47 4.78 18.21
C ALA A 241 -14.95 4.54 18.33
N ARG A 242 -14.35 3.84 17.36
CA ARG A 242 -12.89 3.65 17.32
C ARG A 242 -12.18 4.98 17.05
N TYR A 243 -12.63 5.79 16.09
CA TYR A 243 -12.05 7.11 15.83
C TYR A 243 -12.14 8.05 17.03
N GLU A 244 -13.28 8.05 17.72
CA GLU A 244 -13.50 8.84 18.95
C GLU A 244 -12.56 8.40 20.09
N SER A 245 -12.17 7.13 20.12
CA SER A 245 -11.30 6.57 21.18
C SER A 245 -9.81 6.90 21.02
N TYR A 246 -9.35 7.22 19.81
CA TYR A 246 -7.95 7.58 19.60
C TYR A 246 -7.68 8.97 20.18
N PRO A 247 -6.65 9.15 21.02
CA PRO A 247 -6.24 10.50 21.39
C PRO A 247 -5.60 11.18 20.18
N ARG A 248 -5.79 12.50 20.06
CA ARG A 248 -5.31 13.29 18.92
C ARG A 248 -3.81 13.11 18.63
N THR A 249 -3.02 12.85 19.67
CA THR A 249 -1.57 12.64 19.59
C THR A 249 -1.15 11.24 19.15
N GLU A 250 -2.07 10.27 19.13
CA GLU A 250 -1.83 8.89 18.69
C GLU A 250 -2.54 8.59 17.37
N LEU A 251 -3.12 9.60 16.73
CA LEU A 251 -3.59 9.43 15.36
C LEU A 251 -2.39 9.20 14.44
N PRO A 252 -2.46 8.20 13.54
CA PRO A 252 -1.47 7.98 12.50
C PRO A 252 -1.23 9.25 11.69
N GLU A 253 0.04 9.52 11.33
CA GLU A 253 0.39 10.69 10.53
C GLU A 253 -0.31 10.72 9.16
N ASP A 254 -0.69 9.55 8.64
CA ASP A 254 -1.39 9.37 7.37
C ASP A 254 -2.93 9.40 7.50
N LEU A 255 -3.47 9.46 8.72
CA LEU A 255 -4.90 9.62 8.97
C LEU A 255 -5.24 11.11 9.10
N ILE A 256 -5.37 11.75 7.95
CA ILE A 256 -5.61 13.20 7.85
C ILE A 256 -7.13 13.51 7.86
N GLU A 257 -7.96 12.56 7.44
CA GLU A 257 -9.43 12.66 7.36
C GLU A 257 -10.11 11.27 7.41
N PHE A 258 -11.44 11.26 7.46
CA PHE A 258 -12.29 10.08 7.41
C PHE A 258 -12.30 9.54 5.98
N PRO A 259 -12.42 8.22 5.80
CA PRO A 259 -12.63 7.64 4.49
C PRO A 259 -13.93 8.13 3.82
N ASP A 260 -13.87 8.27 2.50
CA ASP A 260 -14.95 8.80 1.66
C ASP A 260 -16.28 8.07 1.87
N GLU A 261 -16.26 6.75 2.12
CA GLU A 261 -17.46 5.94 2.28
C GLU A 261 -18.26 6.32 3.52
N LEU A 262 -17.59 6.54 4.65
CA LEU A 262 -18.22 6.98 5.89
C LEU A 262 -18.79 8.39 5.74
N VAL A 263 -18.01 9.30 5.15
CA VAL A 263 -18.44 10.68 4.87
C VAL A 263 -19.68 10.68 3.98
N LYS A 264 -19.67 9.89 2.91
CA LYS A 264 -20.78 9.77 1.98
C LYS A 264 -22.02 9.21 2.65
N ALA A 265 -21.89 8.15 3.46
CA ALA A 265 -23.00 7.59 4.22
C ALA A 265 -23.59 8.62 5.20
N ALA A 266 -22.73 9.35 5.93
CA ALA A 266 -23.12 10.33 6.94
C ALA A 266 -23.65 11.66 6.37
N THR A 267 -23.45 11.91 5.08
CA THR A 267 -23.99 13.10 4.38
C THR A 267 -25.20 12.77 3.50
N THR A 268 -25.52 11.49 3.31
CA THR A 268 -26.63 11.06 2.44
C THR A 268 -27.55 10.05 3.15
N GLU A 269 -27.40 8.74 2.89
CA GLU A 269 -28.40 7.73 3.27
C GLU A 269 -28.53 7.55 4.79
N LEU A 270 -27.48 7.82 5.57
CA LEU A 270 -27.44 7.70 7.04
C LEU A 270 -27.23 9.06 7.73
N ALA A 271 -27.51 10.17 7.04
CA ALA A 271 -27.29 11.50 7.60
C ALA A 271 -28.02 11.76 8.94
N PRO A 272 -29.29 11.38 9.13
CA PRO A 272 -29.99 11.58 10.40
C PRO A 272 -29.31 10.88 11.59
N GLU A 273 -28.66 9.74 11.35
CA GLU A 273 -28.03 8.94 12.41
C GLU A 273 -26.57 9.31 12.66
N LEU A 274 -25.81 9.65 11.61
CA LEU A 274 -24.35 9.77 11.71
C LEU A 274 -23.83 11.20 11.68
N CYS A 275 -24.52 12.15 11.04
CA CYS A 275 -23.97 13.47 10.73
C CYS A 275 -23.48 14.23 11.97
N SER A 276 -24.34 14.38 12.99
CA SER A 276 -23.98 15.13 14.20
C SER A 276 -22.84 14.49 15.00
N ARG A 277 -22.78 13.15 15.02
CA ARG A 277 -21.72 12.40 15.70
C ARG A 277 -20.39 12.55 14.97
N MET A 278 -20.42 12.44 13.64
CA MET A 278 -19.24 12.64 12.81
C MET A 278 -18.71 14.08 12.94
N ALA A 279 -19.59 15.08 12.93
CA ALA A 279 -19.23 16.48 13.18
C ALA A 279 -18.53 16.69 14.53
N ALA A 280 -18.97 16.00 15.58
CA ALA A 280 -18.33 16.05 16.89
C ALA A 280 -16.92 15.44 16.87
N CYS A 281 -16.76 14.30 16.20
CA CYS A 281 -15.46 13.64 16.04
C CYS A 281 -14.48 14.50 15.21
N ILE A 282 -14.95 15.16 14.14
CA ILE A 282 -14.14 16.11 13.34
C ILE A 282 -13.56 17.21 14.23
N ARG A 283 -14.40 17.83 15.08
CA ARG A 283 -13.98 18.89 16.00
C ARG A 283 -13.02 18.40 17.08
N GLN A 284 -13.24 17.18 17.59
CA GLN A 284 -12.33 16.55 18.57
C GLN A 284 -10.89 16.46 18.03
N HIS A 285 -10.75 16.10 16.75
CA HIS A 285 -9.44 15.87 16.13
C HIS A 285 -8.85 17.09 15.43
N GLY A 286 -9.63 18.17 15.28
CA GLY A 286 -9.20 19.39 14.60
C GLY A 286 -9.15 19.24 13.07
N TRP A 287 -10.05 18.43 12.51
CA TRP A 287 -10.11 18.13 11.08
C TRP A 287 -11.01 19.07 10.28
N GLU A 288 -11.52 20.16 10.87
CA GLU A 288 -12.53 21.03 10.27
C GLU A 288 -12.11 21.58 8.90
N ARG A 289 -10.81 21.80 8.68
CA ARG A 289 -10.28 22.31 7.41
C ARG A 289 -10.43 21.37 6.22
N TYR A 290 -10.72 20.09 6.46
CA TYR A 290 -10.84 19.05 5.43
C TYR A 290 -12.29 18.82 4.98
N TYR A 291 -13.27 19.37 5.70
CA TYR A 291 -14.68 19.12 5.44
C TYR A 291 -15.46 20.39 5.14
N ALA A 292 -16.54 20.22 4.39
CA ALA A 292 -17.50 21.28 4.14
C ALA A 292 -18.17 21.75 5.46
N GLU A 293 -18.48 23.04 5.54
CA GLU A 293 -19.00 23.67 6.77
C GLU A 293 -20.31 23.05 7.28
N ASP A 294 -21.17 22.58 6.39
CA ASP A 294 -22.43 21.91 6.69
C ASP A 294 -22.22 20.62 7.51
N LEU A 295 -21.22 19.83 7.12
CA LEU A 295 -20.81 18.63 7.84
C LEU A 295 -20.15 18.94 9.18
N VAL A 296 -19.35 20.02 9.24
CA VAL A 296 -18.69 20.47 10.47
C VAL A 296 -19.70 21.04 11.48
N CYS A 297 -20.76 21.69 11.01
CA CYS A 297 -21.79 22.30 11.86
C CYS A 297 -22.88 21.29 12.29
N GLY A 298 -22.87 20.08 11.73
CA GLY A 298 -23.87 19.06 12.02
C GLY A 298 -25.28 19.44 11.55
N VAL A 299 -25.38 20.31 10.55
CA VAL A 299 -26.66 20.76 10.02
C VAL A 299 -27.11 19.71 9.01
N SER A 300 -28.01 18.83 9.43
CA SER A 300 -28.74 17.99 8.48
C SER A 300 -29.50 18.92 7.54
N GLY A 301 -29.10 18.98 6.26
CA GLY A 301 -29.81 19.70 5.22
C GLY A 301 -31.22 19.12 5.03
N ALA A 302 -32.15 19.51 5.90
CA ALA A 302 -33.57 19.43 5.65
C ALA A 302 -33.97 20.76 5.03
N GLY A 303 -33.88 20.86 3.70
CA GLY A 303 -34.33 22.05 2.98
C GLY A 303 -34.27 21.90 1.47
N GLY A 304 -35.42 21.61 0.85
CA GLY A 304 -35.71 21.86 -0.57
C GLY A 304 -36.02 20.62 -1.39
#